data_AF-A0A496SXQ9-F1
#
_entry.id   AF-A0A496SXQ9-F1
#
_cell.length_a   1.000
_cell.length_b   1.000
_cell.length_c   1.000
_cell.angle_alpha   90.00
_cell.angle_beta   90.00
_cell.angle_gamma   90.00
#
_symmetry.space_group_name_H-M   'P 1'
#
loop_
_entity.id
_entity.type
_entity.pdbx_description
1 polymer ?
#
loop_
_entity_poly.entity_id
_entity_poly.type
_entity_poly.pdbx_seq_one_letter_code
_entity_poly.pdbx_strand_id
1 'polypeptide(L)'
;MEEKRLRANRSHKVSVFKEYAKTIVYVLIFAFIIRQFVVQAFRIPSGSMEDTLLVGDFLLVNKFIYGASSPDRIPFTSLEIPHFRLPALREPRSGDIIVFRCPRNPYKDFIKRVIATEGQTVEIKDKVVYVNGKRVPDPPKSKRIDPRIFP
;
A
#
# COMPACT_ATOMS: atom_id res chain seq x y z
N MET A 1 35.55 -38.33 -32.60
CA MET A 1 34.29 -38.71 -31.91
C MET A 1 34.02 -37.82 -30.69
N GLU A 2 35.05 -37.33 -30.01
CA GLU A 2 34.99 -36.55 -28.77
C GLU A 2 34.46 -35.11 -28.93
N GLU A 3 34.85 -34.40 -30.00
CA GLU A 3 34.37 -33.03 -30.26
C GLU A 3 32.86 -32.94 -30.48
N LYS A 4 32.24 -33.95 -31.11
CA LYS A 4 30.78 -33.99 -31.31
C LYS A 4 30.05 -34.15 -29.97
N ARG A 5 30.62 -34.90 -29.02
CA ARG A 5 30.07 -35.06 -27.65
C ARG A 5 30.22 -33.77 -26.84
N LEU A 6 31.35 -33.07 -26.96
CA LEU A 6 31.57 -31.79 -26.30
C LEU A 6 30.60 -30.71 -26.81
N ARG A 7 30.34 -30.64 -28.12
CA ARG A 7 29.38 -29.69 -28.72
C ARG A 7 27.93 -30.01 -28.33
N ALA A 8 27.54 -31.29 -28.32
CA ALA A 8 26.20 -31.71 -27.90
C ALA A 8 25.93 -31.39 -26.42
N ASN A 9 26.92 -31.66 -25.54
CA ASN A 9 26.80 -31.35 -24.11
C ASN A 9 26.77 -29.83 -23.86
N ARG A 10 27.53 -29.04 -24.62
CA ARG A 10 27.51 -27.56 -24.54
C ARG A 10 26.17 -27.00 -25.03
N SER A 11 25.61 -27.54 -26.11
CA SER A 11 24.30 -27.16 -26.64
C SER A 11 23.17 -27.48 -25.66
N HIS A 12 23.19 -28.68 -25.05
CA HIS A 12 22.22 -29.07 -24.02
C HIS A 12 22.31 -28.18 -22.78
N LYS A 13 23.52 -27.89 -22.28
CA LYS A 13 23.71 -26.97 -21.14
C LYS A 13 23.23 -25.55 -21.43
N VAL A 14 23.40 -25.05 -22.65
CA VAL A 14 22.88 -23.74 -23.07
C VAL A 14 21.35 -23.73 -23.16
N SER A 15 20.73 -24.82 -23.62
CA SER A 15 19.26 -24.95 -23.64
C SER A 15 18.68 -24.95 -22.24
N VAL A 16 19.26 -25.78 -21.35
CA VAL A 16 18.85 -25.88 -19.94
C VAL A 16 19.01 -24.53 -19.24
N PHE A 17 20.13 -23.83 -19.45
CA PHE A 17 20.33 -22.49 -18.87
C PHE A 17 19.29 -21.47 -19.37
N LYS A 18 18.94 -21.50 -20.67
CA LYS A 18 17.91 -20.61 -21.23
C LYS A 18 16.53 -20.87 -20.63
N GLU A 19 16.17 -22.13 -20.38
CA GLU A 19 14.89 -22.49 -19.74
C GLU A 19 14.83 -21.98 -18.30
N TYR A 20 15.88 -22.20 -17.50
CA TYR A 20 15.95 -21.66 -16.14
C TYR A 20 15.93 -20.12 -16.12
N ALA A 21 16.69 -19.47 -17.00
CA ALA A 21 16.69 -18.02 -17.11
C ALA A 21 15.30 -17.48 -17.47
N LYS A 22 14.60 -18.12 -18.41
CA LYS A 22 13.22 -17.78 -18.79
C LYS A 22 12.26 -17.90 -17.60
N THR A 23 12.35 -18.98 -16.82
CA THR A 23 11.53 -19.17 -15.62
C THR A 23 11.80 -18.09 -14.57
N ILE A 24 13.07 -17.77 -14.31
CA ILE A 24 13.45 -16.70 -13.36
C ILE A 24 12.86 -15.36 -13.80
N VAL A 25 12.94 -15.04 -15.10
CA VAL A 25 12.35 -13.81 -15.64
C VAL A 25 10.85 -13.75 -15.39
N TYR A 26 10.11 -14.83 -15.63
CA TYR A 26 8.67 -14.86 -15.35
C TYR A 26 8.34 -14.68 -13.87
N VAL A 27 9.10 -15.35 -12.99
CA VAL A 27 8.92 -15.21 -11.53
C VAL A 27 9.19 -13.77 -11.09
N LEU A 28 10.23 -13.13 -11.62
CA LEU A 28 10.55 -11.73 -11.31
C LEU A 28 9.45 -10.77 -11.79
N ILE A 29 8.94 -10.96 -13.00
CA ILE A 29 7.83 -10.15 -13.54
C ILE A 29 6.57 -10.32 -12.68
N PHE A 30 6.23 -11.56 -12.34
CA PHE A 30 5.06 -11.85 -11.51
C PHE A 30 5.20 -11.27 -10.10
N ALA A 31 6.35 -11.45 -9.47
CA ALA A 31 6.67 -10.86 -8.17
C ALA A 31 6.60 -9.33 -8.21
N PHE A 32 7.06 -8.70 -9.31
CA PHE A 32 6.95 -7.26 -9.52
C PHE A 32 5.49 -6.82 -9.58
N ILE A 33 4.65 -7.49 -10.37
CA ILE A 33 3.21 -7.18 -10.47
C ILE A 33 2.54 -7.28 -9.09
N ILE A 34 2.77 -8.35 -8.35
CA ILE A 34 2.21 -8.53 -6.99
C ILE A 34 2.67 -7.40 -6.07
N ARG A 35 3.97 -7.08 -6.08
CA ARG A 35 4.55 -6.02 -5.25
C ARG A 35 4.01 -4.63 -5.62
N GLN A 36 3.73 -4.37 -6.89
CA GLN A 36 3.21 -3.07 -7.31
C GLN A 36 1.71 -2.92 -6.99
N PHE A 37 0.89 -3.92 -7.31
CA PHE A 37 -0.57 -3.76 -7.33
C PHE A 37 -1.32 -4.44 -6.18
N VAL A 38 -0.76 -5.48 -5.55
CA VAL A 38 -1.52 -6.30 -4.60
C VAL A 38 -1.16 -5.94 -3.17
N VAL A 39 0.12 -6.07 -2.80
CA VAL A 39 0.56 -5.92 -1.41
C VAL A 39 1.72 -4.95 -1.31
N GLN A 40 1.61 -3.99 -0.39
CA GLN A 40 2.75 -3.17 0.03
C GLN A 40 3.01 -3.35 1.52
N ALA A 41 4.27 -3.64 1.84
CA ALA A 41 4.75 -3.61 3.22
C ALA A 41 5.09 -2.16 3.62
N PHE A 42 4.50 -1.69 4.71
CA PHE A 42 4.81 -0.41 5.33
C PHE A 42 5.38 -0.64 6.72
N ARG A 43 6.39 0.13 7.09
CA ARG A 43 6.84 0.23 8.47
C ARG A 43 6.24 1.48 9.07
N ILE A 44 5.63 1.38 10.25
CA ILE A 44 4.95 2.51 10.89
C ILE A 44 6.01 3.50 11.40
N PRO A 45 6.11 4.71 10.81
CA PRO A 45 7.18 5.65 11.15
C PRO A 45 6.80 6.56 12.32
N SER A 46 5.52 6.62 12.72
CA SER A 46 5.04 7.56 13.73
C SER A 46 4.02 6.94 14.68
N GLY A 47 4.06 7.36 15.93
CA GLY A 47 3.16 6.92 17.01
C GLY A 47 1.77 7.54 16.97
N SER A 48 1.34 8.16 15.87
CA SER A 48 -0.01 8.75 15.79
C SER A 48 -1.12 7.70 15.96
N MET A 49 -0.81 6.42 15.74
CA MET A 49 -1.69 5.30 16.06
C MET A 49 -1.04 4.34 17.06
N GLU A 50 -0.09 4.79 17.88
CA GLU A 50 0.73 3.95 18.78
C GLU A 50 -0.08 2.96 19.62
N ASP A 51 -1.27 3.37 20.07
CA ASP A 51 -2.08 2.50 20.90
C ASP A 51 -2.70 1.37 20.07
N THR A 52 -3.08 1.63 18.81
CA THR A 52 -3.64 0.59 17.91
C THR A 52 -2.54 -0.20 17.18
N LEU A 53 -1.43 0.46 16.85
CA LEU A 53 -0.37 -0.03 16.00
C LEU A 53 0.97 0.51 16.51
N LEU A 54 1.87 -0.38 16.94
CA LEU A 54 3.10 0.04 17.60
C LEU A 54 4.10 0.61 16.60
N VAL A 55 4.90 1.58 17.04
CA VAL A 55 5.97 2.14 16.22
C VAL A 55 7.00 1.05 15.93
N GLY A 56 7.31 0.86 14.66
CA GLY A 56 8.24 -0.18 14.22
C GLY A 56 7.58 -1.44 13.67
N ASP A 57 6.26 -1.63 13.86
CA ASP A 57 5.53 -2.76 13.27
C ASP A 57 5.50 -2.68 11.74
N PHE A 58 5.44 -3.87 11.13
CA PHE A 58 5.26 -4.05 9.70
C PHE A 58 3.79 -4.32 9.37
N LEU A 59 3.22 -3.47 8.52
CA LEU A 59 1.86 -3.63 8.00
C LEU A 59 1.90 -4.11 6.56
N LEU A 60 1.14 -5.16 6.28
CA LEU A 60 0.84 -5.57 4.92
C LEU A 60 -0.47 -4.91 4.49
N VAL A 61 -0.37 -3.95 3.58
CA VAL A 61 -1.50 -3.19 3.08
C VAL A 61 -1.97 -3.77 1.75
N ASN A 62 -3.27 -4.05 1.65
CA ASN A 62 -3.90 -4.49 0.43
C ASN A 62 -4.29 -3.27 -0.43
N LYS A 63 -3.55 -3.08 -1.53
CA LYS A 63 -3.78 -1.99 -2.49
C LYS A 63 -4.90 -2.26 -3.48
N PHE A 64 -5.24 -3.53 -3.67
CA PHE A 64 -6.17 -3.98 -4.69
C PHE A 64 -7.61 -3.55 -4.39
N ILE A 65 -8.00 -3.49 -3.10
CA ILE A 65 -9.38 -3.20 -2.68
C ILE A 65 -9.83 -1.80 -3.11
N TYR A 66 -8.96 -0.78 -2.94
CA TYR A 66 -9.30 0.63 -3.15
C TYR A 66 -8.84 1.18 -4.51
N GLY A 67 -8.47 0.30 -5.44
CA GLY A 67 -7.95 0.68 -6.75
C GLY A 67 -6.44 0.90 -6.68
N ALA A 68 -5.69 -0.12 -7.09
CA ALA A 68 -4.23 -0.06 -7.06
C ALA A 68 -3.73 1.06 -7.99
N SER A 69 -3.00 2.01 -7.42
CA SER A 69 -2.32 3.06 -8.18
C SER A 69 -0.99 2.55 -8.70
N SER A 70 -0.72 2.85 -9.98
CA SER A 70 0.58 2.64 -10.61
C SER A 70 1.67 3.43 -9.90
N PRO A 71 2.94 3.00 -10.03
CA PRO A 71 4.07 3.81 -9.59
C PRO A 71 4.09 5.11 -10.40
N ASP A 72 4.37 6.21 -9.73
CA ASP A 72 4.50 7.53 -10.34
C ASP A 72 5.91 7.74 -10.90
N ARG A 73 6.85 6.88 -10.51
CA ARG A 73 8.27 7.01 -10.81
C ARG A 73 8.89 5.66 -11.11
N ILE A 74 9.81 5.66 -12.06
CA ILE A 74 10.64 4.50 -12.34
C ILE A 74 11.66 4.36 -11.19
N PRO A 75 11.87 3.18 -10.61
CA PRO A 75 12.96 2.99 -9.67
C PRO A 75 14.30 3.30 -10.37
N PHE A 76 15.18 4.04 -9.70
CA PHE A 76 16.53 4.46 -10.16
C PHE A 76 16.62 5.60 -11.18
N THR A 77 15.53 5.98 -11.83
CA THR A 77 15.45 7.14 -12.73
C THR A 77 14.29 8.00 -12.27
N SER A 78 14.54 9.24 -11.85
CA SER A 78 13.54 10.19 -11.36
C SER A 78 12.50 10.64 -12.41
N LEU A 79 12.26 9.82 -13.43
CA LEU A 79 11.33 10.04 -14.52
C LEU A 79 9.92 9.72 -14.06
N GLU A 80 9.02 10.68 -14.24
CA GLU A 80 7.60 10.53 -13.95
C GLU A 80 6.92 9.68 -15.04
N ILE A 81 6.10 8.72 -14.63
CA ILE A 81 5.33 7.85 -15.53
C ILE A 81 3.83 8.18 -15.44
N PRO A 82 3.06 7.97 -16.53
CA PRO A 82 1.63 8.22 -16.52
C PRO A 82 0.94 7.45 -15.40
N HIS A 83 0.24 8.20 -14.55
CA HIS A 83 -0.49 7.64 -13.43
C HIS A 83 -1.76 6.95 -13.90
N PHE A 84 -1.85 5.64 -13.69
CA PHE A 84 -3.10 4.89 -13.87
C PHE A 84 -3.56 4.30 -12.54
N ARG A 85 -4.87 4.35 -12.30
CA ARG A 85 -5.50 3.71 -11.15
C ARG A 85 -6.43 2.63 -11.68
N LEU A 86 -6.28 1.41 -11.16
CA LEU A 86 -7.22 0.34 -11.45
C LEU A 86 -8.59 0.65 -10.81
N PRO A 87 -9.71 0.18 -11.39
CA PRO A 87 -11.02 0.37 -10.77
C PRO A 87 -11.02 -0.19 -9.35
N ALA A 88 -11.56 0.58 -8.41
CA ALA A 88 -11.69 0.13 -7.04
C ALA A 88 -12.75 -0.97 -6.95
N LEU A 89 -12.45 -2.06 -6.24
CA LEU A 89 -13.43 -3.10 -5.95
C LEU A 89 -14.46 -2.63 -4.91
N ARG A 90 -14.02 -1.77 -3.99
CA ARG A 90 -14.84 -1.24 -2.91
C ARG A 90 -14.36 0.14 -2.53
N GLU A 91 -15.31 1.02 -2.24
CA GLU A 91 -15.04 2.32 -1.64
C GLU A 91 -14.65 2.22 -0.16
N PRO A 92 -13.86 3.18 0.36
CA PRO A 92 -13.59 3.30 1.79
C PRO A 92 -14.90 3.35 2.60
N ARG A 93 -14.96 2.62 3.71
CA ARG A 93 -16.09 2.63 4.64
C ARG A 93 -15.64 3.20 5.98
N SER A 94 -16.58 3.76 6.74
CA SER A 94 -16.32 4.18 8.12
C SER A 94 -15.76 3.02 8.93
N GLY A 95 -14.67 3.28 9.66
CA GLY A 95 -13.93 2.29 10.44
C GLY A 95 -12.70 1.71 9.72
N ASP A 96 -12.61 1.77 8.39
CA ASP A 96 -11.45 1.25 7.64
C ASP A 96 -10.16 1.98 8.05
N ILE A 97 -9.04 1.25 8.15
CA ILE A 97 -7.71 1.86 8.29
C ILE A 97 -7.08 1.89 6.91
N ILE A 98 -6.83 3.09 6.40
CA ILE A 98 -6.31 3.31 5.05
C ILE A 98 -4.94 3.96 5.09
N VAL A 99 -4.15 3.68 4.06
CA VAL A 99 -2.91 4.38 3.78
C VAL A 99 -3.11 5.26 2.57
N PHE A 100 -2.76 6.54 2.69
CA PHE A 100 -2.86 7.50 1.60
C PHE A 100 -1.70 8.48 1.66
N ARG A 101 -1.34 9.06 0.52
CA ARG A 101 -0.30 10.09 0.44
C ARG A 101 -0.80 11.40 1.02
N CYS A 102 0.04 12.07 1.80
CA CYS A 102 -0.28 13.38 2.33
C CYS A 102 -0.52 14.38 1.19
N PRO A 103 -1.68 15.07 1.14
CA PRO A 103 -1.96 16.05 0.09
C PRO A 103 -0.95 17.20 0.03
N ARG A 104 -0.33 17.55 1.17
CA ARG A 104 0.69 18.61 1.27
C ARG A 104 2.10 18.11 0.90
N ASN A 105 2.36 16.82 1.05
CA ASN A 105 3.67 16.23 0.78
C ASN A 105 3.51 14.79 0.26
N PRO A 106 3.56 14.56 -1.06
CA PRO A 106 3.34 13.24 -1.65
C PRO A 106 4.45 12.23 -1.33
N TYR A 107 5.57 12.67 -0.74
CA TYR A 107 6.65 11.79 -0.26
C TYR A 107 6.37 11.15 1.10
N LYS A 108 5.24 11.49 1.74
CA LYS A 108 4.84 10.94 3.04
C LYS A 108 3.51 10.23 2.95
N ASP A 109 3.53 8.95 3.30
CA ASP A 109 2.32 8.16 3.48
C ASP A 109 1.78 8.33 4.90
N PHE A 110 0.47 8.50 5.01
CA PHE A 110 -0.27 8.53 6.27
C PHE A 110 -1.16 7.32 6.39
N ILE A 111 -1.14 6.72 7.58
CA ILE A 111 -2.05 5.67 7.98
C ILE A 111 -3.06 6.34 8.90
N LYS A 112 -4.35 6.28 8.57
CA LYS A 112 -5.44 6.85 9.39
C LYS A 112 -6.69 5.98 9.30
N ARG A 113 -7.60 6.17 10.25
CA ARG A 113 -8.93 5.55 10.23
C ARG A 113 -9.93 6.46 9.53
N VAL A 114 -10.74 5.89 8.66
CA VAL A 114 -11.87 6.56 8.01
C VAL A 114 -12.98 6.75 9.05
N ILE A 115 -13.34 8.01 9.29
CA ILE A 115 -14.46 8.37 10.17
C ILE A 115 -15.75 8.52 9.38
N ALA A 116 -15.67 9.19 8.23
CA ALA A 116 -16.79 9.47 7.36
C ALA A 116 -16.38 9.33 5.88
N THR A 117 -17.37 9.12 5.03
CA THR A 117 -17.25 8.98 3.57
C THR A 117 -17.94 10.16 2.87
N GLU A 118 -17.92 10.16 1.54
CA GLU A 118 -18.56 11.20 0.74
C GLU A 118 -20.04 11.40 1.10
N GLY A 119 -20.51 12.65 1.02
CA GLY A 119 -21.88 13.03 1.36
C GLY A 119 -22.18 13.08 2.87
N GLN A 120 -21.24 12.74 3.74
CA GLN A 120 -21.43 12.80 5.18
C GLN A 120 -20.83 14.07 5.80
N THR A 121 -21.52 14.64 6.79
CA THR A 121 -21.05 15.79 7.57
C THR A 121 -20.38 15.31 8.84
N VAL A 122 -19.15 15.78 9.09
CA VAL A 122 -18.40 15.50 10.32
C VAL A 122 -18.40 16.74 11.20
N GLU A 123 -18.81 16.57 12.45
CA GLU A 123 -18.77 17.62 13.48
C GLU A 123 -18.00 17.10 14.69
N ILE A 124 -17.27 17.99 15.37
CA ILE A 124 -16.58 17.68 16.62
C ILE A 124 -17.12 18.67 17.65
N LYS A 125 -17.85 18.17 18.65
CA LYS A 125 -18.40 18.97 19.75
C LYS A 125 -17.93 18.38 21.06
N ASP A 126 -17.32 19.19 21.92
CA ASP A 126 -16.78 18.72 23.21
C ASP A 126 -15.83 17.51 23.07
N LYS A 127 -15.02 17.54 22.01
CA LYS A 127 -14.09 16.46 21.60
C LYS A 127 -14.78 15.14 21.21
N VAL A 128 -16.10 15.11 21.11
CA VAL A 128 -16.88 13.96 20.62
C VAL A 128 -17.11 14.14 19.12
N VAL A 129 -16.85 13.07 18.35
CA VAL A 129 -17.07 13.07 16.90
C VAL A 129 -18.52 12.68 16.59
N TYR A 130 -19.17 13.45 15.73
CA TYR A 130 -20.49 13.19 15.18
C TYR A 130 -20.40 13.09 13.66
N VAL A 131 -21.13 12.13 13.09
CA VAL A 131 -21.29 11.96 11.64
C VAL A 131 -22.78 11.99 11.34
N ASN A 132 -23.22 12.94 10.51
CA ASN A 132 -24.64 13.19 10.21
C ASN A 132 -25.49 13.33 11.49
N GLY A 133 -24.97 14.05 12.49
CA GLY A 133 -25.62 14.24 13.80
C GLY A 133 -25.61 13.03 14.73
N LYS A 134 -25.14 11.85 14.28
CA LYS A 134 -25.01 10.66 15.13
C LYS A 134 -23.63 10.60 15.76
N ARG A 135 -23.57 10.39 17.08
CA ARG A 135 -22.30 10.20 17.80
C ARG A 135 -21.58 8.96 17.26
N VAL A 136 -20.33 9.14 16.84
CA VAL A 136 -19.45 8.03 16.49
C VAL A 136 -18.81 7.50 17.78
N PRO A 137 -18.91 6.19 18.07
CA PRO A 137 -18.23 5.61 19.21
C PRO A 137 -16.72 5.72 19.04
N ASP A 138 -16.07 6.16 20.10
CA ASP A 138 -14.62 6.23 20.17
C ASP A 138 -14.01 4.81 20.04
N PRO A 139 -12.99 4.60 19.18
CA PRO A 139 -12.29 3.33 19.11
C PRO A 139 -11.68 2.95 20.48
N PRO A 140 -11.46 1.64 20.77
CA PRO A 140 -11.04 1.14 22.08
C PRO A 140 -9.75 1.75 22.68
N LYS A 141 -9.01 2.51 21.89
CA LYS A 141 -7.71 3.09 22.24
C LYS A 141 -7.57 4.56 21.79
N SER A 142 -8.68 5.27 21.62
CA SER A 142 -8.64 6.69 21.26
C SER A 142 -8.18 7.55 22.44
N LYS A 143 -7.30 8.53 22.17
CA LYS A 143 -6.90 9.55 23.14
C LYS A 143 -7.29 10.94 22.65
N ARG A 144 -7.63 11.84 23.57
CA ARG A 144 -7.98 13.24 23.32
C ARG A 144 -6.92 14.17 23.90
N ILE A 145 -5.73 14.15 23.28
CA ILE A 145 -4.54 14.85 23.79
C ILE A 145 -4.56 16.37 23.56
N ASP A 146 -5.37 16.86 22.62
CA ASP A 146 -5.46 18.30 22.36
C ASP A 146 -6.18 19.00 23.52
N PRO A 147 -5.58 20.03 24.15
CA PRO A 147 -6.23 20.79 25.22
C PRO A 147 -7.41 21.62 24.71
N ARG A 148 -7.47 21.94 23.41
CA ARG A 148 -8.52 22.78 22.83
C ARG A 148 -9.85 22.03 22.77
N ILE A 149 -10.92 22.73 23.13
CA ILE A 149 -12.31 22.26 22.98
C ILE A 149 -12.95 23.14 21.91
N PHE A 150 -13.38 22.52 20.82
CA PHE A 150 -14.19 23.18 19.81
C PHE A 150 -15.68 22.98 20.19
N PRO A 151 -16.49 24.05 20.14
CA PRO A 151 -17.92 23.97 20.39
C PRO A 151 -18.66 23.20 19.29
#